data_AF-B9XP76-F1
#
_entry.id   AF-B9XP76-F1
#
_cell.length_a   1.000
_cell.length_b   1.000
_cell.length_c   1.000
_cell.angle_alpha   90.00
_cell.angle_beta   90.00
_cell.angle_gamma   90.00
#
_symmetry.space_group_name_H-M   'P 1'
#
loop_
_entity.id
_entity.type
_entity.pdbx_description
1 polymer ?
#
loop_
_entity_poly.entity_id
_entity_poly.type
_entity_poly.pdbx_seq_one_letter_code
_entity_poly.pdbx_strand_id
1 'polypeptide(L)'
;MDEQHIGHRLIQITGPFSESNPCCHLQAGAVSSLHCYRIKSGYVAVKDTKFMTRQQTLDLYFMDARCKLIDLAAFIDRVERSPGEEDFRMKAFRQALTELSSGNTEKAKRVLLALSDPTTEPIPAATTKAACGAWPGTK
;
A
#
# COMPACT_ATOMS: atom_id res chain seq x y z
N MET A 1 -8.16 47.76 13.59
CA MET A 1 -8.09 46.92 12.38
C MET A 1 -6.85 46.06 12.53
N ASP A 2 -6.87 44.75 12.72
CA ASP A 2 -7.90 43.77 13.06
C ASP A 2 -7.15 42.62 13.74
N GLU A 3 -7.56 42.29 14.96
CA GLU A 3 -7.01 41.19 15.74
C GLU A 3 -7.76 39.90 15.30
N GLN A 4 -7.18 39.14 14.37
CA GLN A 4 -7.79 37.88 13.93
C GLN A 4 -7.28 36.71 14.79
N HIS A 5 -8.00 36.50 15.88
CA HIS A 5 -8.04 35.27 16.67
C HIS A 5 -8.49 34.09 15.80
N ILE A 6 -7.59 33.15 15.49
CA ILE A 6 -7.93 31.88 14.85
C ILE A 6 -8.40 30.91 15.94
N GLY A 7 -9.71 30.85 16.14
CA GLY A 7 -10.38 29.95 17.08
C GLY A 7 -10.34 28.49 16.61
N HIS A 8 -9.79 27.63 17.46
CA HIS A 8 -9.90 26.17 17.37
C HIS A 8 -11.38 25.76 17.51
N ARG A 9 -11.98 25.26 16.42
CA ARG A 9 -13.35 24.74 16.42
C ARG A 9 -13.34 23.26 16.84
N LEU A 10 -13.58 23.00 18.12
CA LEU A 10 -13.95 21.67 18.62
C LEU A 10 -15.27 21.22 17.95
N ILE A 11 -15.28 20.03 17.36
CA ILE A 11 -16.50 19.38 16.88
C ILE A 11 -17.04 18.53 18.03
N GLN A 12 -18.05 19.05 18.74
CA GLN A 12 -18.89 18.25 19.63
C GLN A 12 -19.85 17.42 18.79
N ILE A 13 -19.82 16.10 18.93
CA ILE A 13 -20.86 15.21 18.40
C ILE A 13 -21.85 14.98 19.53
N THR A 14 -22.97 15.70 19.50
CA THR A 14 -24.17 15.42 20.31
C THR A 14 -25.28 14.95 19.37
N GLY A 15 -25.69 13.69 19.48
CA GLY A 15 -26.84 13.14 18.76
C GLY A 15 -27.30 11.84 19.44
N PRO A 16 -28.62 11.62 19.63
CA PRO A 16 -29.16 10.84 20.74
C PRO A 16 -29.29 9.34 20.50
N PHE A 17 -29.15 8.60 21.59
CA PHE A 17 -29.59 7.22 21.81
C PHE A 17 -31.12 7.18 21.81
N SER A 18 -31.77 6.36 20.98
CA SER A 18 -33.19 6.05 21.11
C SER A 18 -33.48 4.57 20.89
N GLU A 19 -33.80 3.88 21.99
CA GLU A 19 -34.53 2.62 22.04
C GLU A 19 -36.00 2.83 21.61
N SER A 20 -36.57 1.93 20.80
CA SER A 20 -37.90 1.30 21.00
C SER A 20 -38.45 0.58 19.75
N ASN A 21 -38.84 -0.68 19.99
CA ASN A 21 -39.65 -1.64 19.21
C ASN A 21 -41.02 -1.07 18.75
N PRO A 22 -41.86 -1.72 17.88
CA PRO A 22 -42.14 -3.17 17.87
C PRO A 22 -42.61 -3.87 16.57
N CYS A 23 -42.57 -5.22 16.64
CA CYS A 23 -43.48 -6.22 16.05
C CYS A 23 -44.51 -5.77 14.99
N CYS A 24 -44.37 -6.26 13.75
CA CYS A 24 -45.47 -6.27 12.77
C CYS A 24 -45.57 -7.62 12.06
N HIS A 25 -46.56 -8.39 12.50
CA HIS A 25 -47.44 -9.30 11.78
C HIS A 25 -47.01 -9.91 10.43
N LEU A 26 -46.87 -11.23 10.50
CA LEU A 26 -46.97 -12.25 9.46
C LEU A 26 -48.29 -12.14 8.66
N GLN A 27 -48.23 -12.20 7.33
CA GLN A 27 -49.37 -12.62 6.52
C GLN A 27 -48.90 -13.55 5.39
N ALA A 28 -49.33 -14.80 5.48
CA ALA A 28 -49.04 -15.89 4.56
C ALA A 28 -50.03 -15.87 3.39
N GLY A 29 -49.54 -16.05 2.16
CA GLY A 29 -50.37 -16.24 0.98
C GLY A 29 -49.57 -16.76 -0.21
N ALA A 30 -50.01 -17.91 -0.75
CA ALA A 30 -49.58 -18.59 -1.98
C ALA A 30 -48.22 -19.34 -1.96
N VAL A 31 -48.20 -20.51 -1.30
CA VAL A 31 -47.24 -21.57 -1.61
C VAL A 31 -47.68 -22.32 -2.87
N SER A 32 -46.96 -22.14 -3.96
CA SER A 32 -46.94 -23.11 -5.07
C SER A 32 -45.50 -23.32 -5.50
N SER A 33 -45.14 -24.59 -5.63
CA SER A 33 -43.80 -25.14 -5.82
C SER A 33 -43.00 -25.33 -4.53
N LEU A 34 -43.34 -26.43 -3.84
CA LEU A 34 -42.43 -27.09 -2.91
C LEU A 34 -41.12 -27.43 -3.64
N HIS A 35 -40.05 -26.74 -3.30
CA HIS A 35 -38.77 -27.42 -3.08
C HIS A 35 -38.45 -27.35 -1.60
N CYS A 36 -38.69 -28.48 -0.94
CA CYS A 36 -38.43 -28.67 0.47
C CYS A 36 -36.92 -28.90 0.65
N TYR A 37 -36.18 -27.86 1.07
CA TYR A 37 -34.91 -28.10 1.73
C TYR A 37 -34.87 -27.34 3.05
N ARG A 38 -35.07 -28.09 4.13
CA ARG A 38 -34.91 -27.63 5.51
C ARG A 38 -33.42 -27.49 5.82
N ILE A 39 -32.83 -26.33 5.55
CA ILE A 39 -31.59 -25.93 6.22
C ILE A 39 -31.99 -25.26 7.54
N LYS A 40 -31.79 -25.98 8.65
CA LYS A 40 -31.77 -25.37 9.97
C LYS A 40 -30.51 -24.51 10.06
N SER A 41 -30.64 -23.29 10.56
CA SER A 41 -29.56 -22.39 11.01
C SER A 41 -28.98 -21.45 9.96
N GLY A 42 -29.35 -20.17 10.10
CA GLY A 42 -28.50 -18.99 9.85
C GLY A 42 -27.95 -18.76 8.45
N TYR A 43 -28.45 -17.72 7.76
CA TYR A 43 -27.64 -17.02 6.78
C TYR A 43 -26.53 -16.27 7.53
N VAL A 44 -25.33 -16.83 7.60
CA VAL A 44 -24.15 -16.04 7.92
C VAL A 44 -23.80 -15.26 6.66
N ALA A 45 -24.06 -13.96 6.66
CA ALA A 45 -23.53 -13.06 5.66
C ALA A 45 -22.00 -13.07 5.77
N VAL A 46 -21.35 -13.88 4.94
CA VAL A 46 -19.90 -13.78 4.73
C VAL A 46 -19.70 -12.47 3.96
N LYS A 47 -19.28 -11.41 4.65
CA LYS A 47 -18.73 -10.23 3.97
C LYS A 47 -17.53 -10.73 3.15
N ASP A 48 -17.58 -10.58 1.83
CA ASP A 48 -16.42 -10.77 0.96
C ASP A 48 -15.29 -9.84 1.43
N THR A 49 -14.42 -10.37 2.28
CA THR A 49 -13.25 -9.71 2.82
C THR A 49 -12.10 -9.95 1.87
N LYS A 50 -11.82 -9.04 0.93
CA LYS A 50 -10.46 -9.07 0.36
C LYS A 50 -9.87 -7.82 -0.28
N PHE A 51 -10.56 -6.67 -0.27
CA PHE A 51 -9.96 -5.46 -0.80
C PHE A 51 -10.12 -4.31 0.18
N MET A 52 -8.99 -3.81 0.69
CA MET A 52 -8.94 -2.58 1.47
C MET A 52 -9.27 -1.40 0.54
N THR A 53 -10.00 -0.42 1.07
CA THR A 53 -10.16 0.84 0.36
C THR A 53 -8.82 1.58 0.30
N ARG A 54 -8.67 2.52 -0.64
CA ARG A 54 -7.47 3.36 -0.73
C ARG A 54 -7.18 4.08 0.59
N GLN A 55 -8.23 4.55 1.27
CA GLN A 55 -8.10 5.22 2.56
C GLN A 55 -7.55 4.27 3.63
N GLN A 56 -8.09 3.06 3.74
CA GLN A 56 -7.60 2.07 4.69
C GLN A 56 -6.14 1.70 4.43
N THR A 57 -5.74 1.54 3.15
CA THR A 57 -4.34 1.30 2.80
C THR A 57 -3.43 2.48 3.18
N LEU A 58 -3.87 3.72 2.94
CA LEU A 58 -3.12 4.90 3.36
C LEU A 58 -2.98 4.95 4.87
N ASP A 59 -4.07 4.77 5.62
CA ASP A 59 -4.05 4.80 7.08
C ASP A 59 -3.08 3.74 7.66
N LEU A 60 -2.97 2.57 7.03
CA LEU A 60 -2.07 1.50 7.45
C LEU A 60 -0.59 1.76 7.10
N TYR A 61 -0.29 2.24 5.89
CA TYR A 61 1.10 2.24 5.37
C TYR A 61 1.73 3.62 5.22
N PHE A 62 0.95 4.70 5.30
CA PHE A 62 1.45 6.05 5.00
C PHE A 62 2.59 6.48 5.92
N MET A 63 2.49 6.19 7.23
CA MET A 63 3.51 6.58 8.20
C MET A 63 4.84 5.86 7.98
N ASP A 64 4.82 4.57 7.65
CA ASP A 64 6.02 3.79 7.32
C ASP A 64 6.63 4.24 5.98
N ALA A 65 5.80 4.46 4.96
CA ALA A 65 6.24 4.99 3.67
C ALA A 65 6.92 6.36 3.80
N ARG A 66 6.38 7.24 4.67
CA ARG A 66 6.99 8.54 4.97
C ARG A 66 8.38 8.39 5.61
N CYS A 67 8.54 7.48 6.56
CA CYS A 67 9.83 7.22 7.19
C CYS A 67 10.87 6.80 6.13
N LYS A 68 10.51 5.82 5.29
CA LYS A 68 11.35 5.32 4.20
C LYS A 68 11.76 6.43 3.23
N LEU A 69 10.86 7.35 2.88
CA LEU A 69 11.20 8.47 2.00
C LEU A 69 12.26 9.39 2.62
N ILE A 70 12.16 9.68 3.93
CA ILE A 70 13.15 10.50 4.65
C ILE A 70 14.50 9.77 4.72
N ASP A 71 14.48 8.46 4.97
CA ASP A 71 15.71 7.66 5.03
C ASP A 71 16.44 7.63 3.69
N LEU A 72 15.71 7.51 2.59
CA LEU A 72 16.28 7.55 1.24
C LEU A 72 16.88 8.93 0.94
N ALA A 73 16.20 10.03 1.29
CA ALA A 73 16.73 11.38 1.11
C ALA A 73 18.01 11.59 1.94
N ALA A 74 17.99 11.20 3.20
CA ALA A 74 19.16 11.30 4.08
C ALA A 74 20.34 10.43 3.62
N PHE A 75 20.08 9.30 2.96
CA PHE A 75 21.12 8.50 2.31
C PHE A 75 21.76 9.25 1.15
N ILE A 76 20.95 9.80 0.24
CA ILE A 76 21.42 10.60 -0.90
C ILE A 76 22.25 11.79 -0.41
N ASP A 77 21.76 12.54 0.58
CA ASP A 77 22.47 13.68 1.18
C ASP A 77 23.86 13.30 1.72
N ARG A 78 24.00 12.10 2.31
CA ARG A 78 25.30 11.61 2.82
C ARG A 78 26.25 11.24 1.68
N VAL A 79 25.74 10.63 0.61
CA VAL A 79 26.52 10.28 -0.57
C VAL A 79 27.02 11.54 -1.28
N GLU A 80 26.15 12.51 -1.53
CA GLU A 80 26.50 13.75 -2.24
C GLU A 80 27.48 14.64 -1.47
N ARG A 81 27.51 14.53 -0.14
CA ARG A 81 28.46 15.27 0.71
C ARG A 81 29.82 14.57 0.83
N SER A 82 29.93 13.32 0.37
CA SER A 82 31.14 12.52 0.49
C SER A 82 32.06 12.77 -0.72
N PRO A 83 33.39 12.88 -0.51
CA PRO A 83 34.33 13.00 -1.62
C PRO A 83 34.50 11.67 -2.36
N GLY A 84 34.65 11.72 -3.69
CA GLY A 84 34.94 10.55 -4.52
C GLY A 84 34.20 10.58 -5.87
N GLU A 85 34.57 9.65 -6.75
CA GLU A 85 33.89 9.44 -8.03
C GLU A 85 32.58 8.67 -7.84
N GLU A 86 31.66 8.84 -8.80
CA GLU A 86 30.35 8.22 -8.75
C GLU A 86 30.42 6.69 -8.98
N ASP A 87 29.84 5.93 -8.04
CA ASP A 87 29.72 4.48 -8.10
C ASP A 87 28.52 4.05 -8.97
N PHE A 88 28.66 2.95 -9.71
CA PHE A 88 27.60 2.38 -10.55
C PHE A 88 26.31 2.10 -9.77
N ARG A 89 26.42 1.78 -8.46
CA ARG A 89 25.27 1.58 -7.57
C ARG A 89 24.40 2.83 -7.47
N MET A 90 25.01 4.01 -7.44
CA MET A 90 24.27 5.26 -7.36
C MET A 90 23.54 5.56 -8.67
N LYS A 91 24.16 5.22 -9.81
CA LYS A 91 23.51 5.32 -11.12
C LYS A 91 22.28 4.41 -11.23
N ALA A 92 22.40 3.14 -10.82
CA ALA A 92 21.28 2.19 -10.81
C ALA A 92 20.17 2.63 -9.83
N PHE A 93 20.55 3.17 -8.67
CA PHE A 93 19.60 3.68 -7.68
C PHE A 93 18.74 4.84 -8.22
N ARG A 94 19.34 5.80 -8.95
CA ARG A 94 18.58 6.89 -9.58
C ARG A 94 17.62 6.39 -10.67
N GLN A 95 18.00 5.35 -11.41
CA GLN A 95 17.09 4.69 -12.36
C GLN A 95 15.89 4.06 -11.64
N ALA A 96 16.13 3.38 -10.52
CA ALA A 96 15.05 2.82 -9.69
C ALA A 96 14.09 3.89 -9.13
N LEU A 97 14.61 5.05 -8.70
CA LEU A 97 13.77 6.19 -8.27
C LEU A 97 12.91 6.75 -9.42
N THR A 98 13.44 6.74 -10.63
CA THR A 98 12.71 7.16 -11.83
C THR A 98 11.54 6.21 -12.11
N GLU A 99 11.76 4.90 -12.04
CA GLU A 99 10.69 3.90 -12.17
C GLU A 99 9.61 4.05 -11.09
N LEU A 100 10.00 4.37 -9.85
CA LEU A 100 9.05 4.61 -8.75
C LEU A 100 8.14 5.81 -9.05
N SER A 101 8.70 6.87 -9.64
CA SER A 101 8.01 8.13 -9.94
C SER A 101 7.18 8.08 -11.22
N SER A 102 7.43 7.10 -12.09
CA SER A 102 6.71 6.94 -13.36
C SER A 102 5.21 6.66 -13.17
N GLY A 103 4.37 6.99 -14.16
CA GLY A 103 2.93 6.68 -14.14
C GLY A 103 2.59 5.20 -14.29
N ASN A 104 3.58 4.31 -14.32
CA ASN A 104 3.42 2.90 -14.62
C ASN A 104 2.87 2.10 -13.42
N THR A 105 2.18 1.00 -13.73
CA THR A 105 1.77 -0.03 -12.78
C THR A 105 2.95 -0.94 -12.40
N GLU A 106 2.77 -1.77 -11.37
CA GLU A 106 3.78 -2.73 -10.88
C GLU A 106 5.08 -2.07 -10.38
N LYS A 107 4.99 -0.92 -9.71
CA LYS A 107 6.13 -0.11 -9.24
C LYS A 107 7.21 -0.93 -8.51
N ALA A 108 6.81 -1.80 -7.58
CA ALA A 108 7.76 -2.63 -6.82
C ALA A 108 8.56 -3.58 -7.72
N LYS A 109 7.91 -4.21 -8.70
CA LYS A 109 8.55 -5.10 -9.67
C LYS A 109 9.53 -4.32 -10.55
N ARG A 110 9.15 -3.11 -10.99
CA ARG A 110 10.03 -2.26 -11.82
C ARG A 110 11.28 -1.83 -11.08
N VAL A 111 11.13 -1.39 -9.83
CA VAL A 111 12.26 -1.05 -8.95
C VAL A 111 13.19 -2.26 -8.77
N LEU A 112 12.61 -3.45 -8.52
CA LEU A 112 13.39 -4.70 -8.41
C LEU A 112 14.17 -4.99 -9.69
N LEU A 113 13.51 -4.93 -10.85
CA LEU A 113 14.13 -5.22 -12.14
C LEU A 113 15.21 -4.21 -12.50
N ALA A 114 15.04 -2.93 -12.16
CA ALA A 114 16.04 -1.89 -12.41
C ALA A 114 17.36 -2.14 -11.65
N LEU A 115 17.32 -2.88 -10.54
CA LEU A 115 18.51 -3.26 -9.76
C LEU A 115 19.03 -4.66 -10.08
N SER A 116 18.26 -5.46 -10.82
CA SER A 116 18.57 -6.86 -11.12
C SER A 116 19.40 -7.02 -12.39
N ASP A 117 20.13 -8.13 -12.47
CA ASP A 117 20.79 -8.56 -13.69
C ASP A 117 19.73 -9.00 -14.72
N PRO A 118 19.71 -8.43 -15.95
CA PRO A 118 18.78 -8.84 -17.00
C PRO A 118 19.19 -10.13 -17.74
N THR A 119 20.39 -10.68 -17.48
CA THR A 119 20.86 -11.88 -18.18
C THR A 119 20.07 -13.12 -17.78
N THR A 120 19.70 -13.93 -18.78
CA THR A 120 18.98 -15.20 -18.57
C THR A 120 19.92 -16.40 -18.54
N GLU A 121 21.15 -16.22 -19.04
CA GLU A 121 22.17 -17.26 -19.04
C GLU A 121 22.94 -17.22 -17.72
N PRO A 122 23.01 -18.33 -16.97
CA PRO A 122 23.78 -18.38 -15.73
C PRO A 122 25.26 -18.10 -16.00
N ILE A 123 25.87 -17.28 -15.13
CA ILE A 123 27.33 -17.12 -15.17
C ILE A 123 28.01 -18.46 -14.86
N PRO A 124 29.10 -18.82 -15.56
CA PRO A 124 29.77 -20.12 -15.39
C PRO A 124 30.26 -20.39 -13.95
N ALA A 125 30.62 -19.33 -13.22
CA ALA A 125 30.98 -19.38 -11.82
C ALA A 125 30.69 -18.02 -11.15
N ALA A 126 30.29 -18.05 -9.88
CA ALA A 126 30.12 -16.83 -9.10
C ALA A 126 31.49 -16.14 -8.89
N THR A 127 31.64 -14.94 -9.44
CA THR A 127 32.89 -14.16 -9.38
C THR A 127 33.17 -13.61 -7.98
N THR A 128 32.13 -13.33 -7.19
CA THR A 128 32.26 -12.85 -5.81
C THR A 128 31.16 -13.41 -4.91
N LYS A 129 31.47 -13.70 -3.64
CA LYS A 129 30.47 -14.15 -2.65
C LYS A 129 29.56 -13.04 -2.11
N ALA A 130 29.78 -11.79 -2.51
CA ALA A 130 29.00 -10.64 -2.05
C ALA A 130 28.01 -10.20 -3.12
N ALA A 131 26.74 -10.04 -2.72
CA ALA A 131 25.75 -9.35 -3.54
C ALA A 131 26.00 -7.83 -3.43
N CYS A 132 26.29 -7.18 -4.56
CA CYS A 132 26.55 -5.74 -4.63
C CYS A 132 25.26 -4.88 -4.62
N GLY A 133 24.09 -5.50 -4.79
CA GLY A 133 22.79 -4.84 -4.70
C GLY A 133 22.37 -4.01 -5.92
N ALA A 134 23.21 -3.93 -6.96
CA ALA A 134 22.89 -3.34 -8.25
C ALA A 134 23.68 -4.03 -9.37
N TRP A 135 23.12 -4.08 -10.57
CA TRP A 135 23.81 -4.64 -11.73
C TRP A 135 24.77 -3.60 -12.35
N PRO A 136 26.09 -3.86 -12.42
CA PRO A 136 27.05 -2.94 -13.03
C PRO A 136 26.97 -2.87 -14.57
N GLY A 137 26.14 -3.70 -15.21
CA GLY A 137 26.11 -3.86 -16.65
C GLY A 137 27.16 -4.85 -17.16
N THR A 138 27.04 -5.23 -18.43
CA THR A 138 28.08 -5.96 -19.14
C THR A 138 29.20 -4.98 -19.49
N LYS A 139 30.44 -5.28 -19.10
CA LYS A 139 31.63 -4.53 -19.52
C LYS A 139 32.02 -4.86 -20.95
#